data_AF-A0A2N2LHB1-F1
#
_entry.id   AF-A0A2N2LHB1-F1
#
_cell.length_a   1.000
_cell.length_b   1.000
_cell.length_c   1.000
_cell.angle_alpha   90.00
_cell.angle_beta   90.00
_cell.angle_gamma   90.00
#
_symmetry.space_group_name_H-M   'P 1'
#
loop_
_entity.id
_entity.type
_entity.pdbx_description
1 polymer ?
#
loop_
_entity_poly.entity_id
_entity_poly.type
_entity_poly.pdbx_seq_one_letter_code
_entity_poly.pdbx_strand_id
1 'polypeptide(L)'
;VFGVSGRAVAGLFRLRPRHDPLDRLALLLLVAGLVLLLLAQMDAGEGAARGMAHLLIGAALLTFTIGLRVLEPGTTSLSGLQRYVTVAYGWLVVAAVLLMAGAFAGANGRFPGQPELHAVGAGFLTNLIIGFGSRALPLFEHRALRGVAGLSLAFWLIQYSVATRVIGAFVALPDVVIATAAPAGLLGFVLGVIPLLDLLLRGRAETPHSAGRFISPMGRSAGG
;
A
#
# COMPACT_ATOMS: atom_id res chain seq x y z
N VAL A 1 -7.76 6.54 -1.60
CA VAL A 1 -6.66 5.98 -0.77
C VAL A 1 -6.19 6.99 0.26
N PHE A 2 -5.59 8.13 -0.11
CA PHE A 2 -4.99 9.11 0.82
C PHE A 2 -5.89 9.63 1.98
N GLY A 3 -7.18 9.89 1.75
CA GLY A 3 -8.09 10.40 2.80
C GLY A 3 -8.62 9.34 3.78
N VAL A 4 -8.77 8.09 3.33
CA VAL A 4 -9.32 6.97 4.13
C VAL A 4 -8.20 6.14 4.78
N SER A 5 -7.01 6.08 4.15
CA SER A 5 -5.89 5.29 4.64
C SER A 5 -5.19 5.91 5.85
N GLY A 6 -5.09 7.24 5.93
CA GLY A 6 -4.24 7.87 6.93
C GLY A 6 -4.67 7.62 8.38
N ARG A 7 -5.96 7.81 8.69
CA ARG A 7 -6.51 7.55 10.04
C ARG A 7 -6.57 6.05 10.35
N ALA A 8 -6.94 5.24 9.35
CA ALA A 8 -7.01 3.78 9.50
C ALA A 8 -5.62 3.18 9.75
N VAL A 9 -4.60 3.61 8.99
CA VAL A 9 -3.21 3.18 9.16
C VAL A 9 -2.65 3.65 10.50
N ALA A 10 -2.84 4.92 10.86
CA ALA A 10 -2.36 5.43 12.14
C ALA A 10 -3.01 4.72 13.35
N GLY A 11 -4.33 4.51 13.30
CA GLY A 11 -5.06 3.81 14.35
C GLY A 11 -4.70 2.33 14.44
N LEU A 12 -4.63 1.64 13.29
CA LEU A 12 -4.35 0.20 13.23
C LEU A 12 -2.92 -0.13 13.65
N PHE A 13 -1.95 0.70 13.27
CA PHE A 13 -0.52 0.52 13.56
C PHE A 13 -0.02 1.29 14.78
N ARG A 14 -0.91 1.98 15.51
CA ARG A 14 -0.58 2.81 16.70
C ARG A 14 0.57 3.78 16.41
N LEU A 15 0.50 4.47 15.27
CA LEU A 15 1.48 5.49 14.89
C LEU A 15 1.35 6.71 15.82
N ARG A 16 2.42 7.51 15.86
CA ARG A 16 2.43 8.79 16.59
C ARG A 16 1.36 9.75 16.07
N PRO A 17 0.96 10.76 16.87
CA PRO A 17 0.04 11.81 16.44
C PRO A 17 0.52 12.44 15.13
N ARG A 18 -0.40 12.58 14.19
CA ARG A 18 -0.14 13.01 12.81
C ARG A 18 -0.02 14.53 12.74
N HIS A 19 0.70 15.02 11.75
CA HIS A 19 0.75 16.45 11.45
C HIS A 19 -0.37 16.82 10.48
N ASP A 20 -1.56 17.10 11.00
CA ASP A 20 -2.73 17.55 10.22
C ASP A 20 -2.44 18.65 9.17
N PRO A 21 -1.60 19.68 9.42
CA PRO A 21 -1.29 20.67 8.38
C PRO A 21 -0.47 20.09 7.22
N LEU A 22 0.43 19.13 7.48
CA LEU A 22 1.22 18.48 6.42
C LEU A 22 0.36 17.59 5.54
N ASP A 23 -0.63 16.89 6.11
CA ASP A 23 -1.60 16.10 5.34
C ASP A 23 -2.43 17.00 4.40
N ARG A 24 -2.87 18.17 4.86
CA ARG A 24 -3.59 19.14 4.02
C ARG A 24 -2.70 19.69 2.91
N LEU A 25 -1.45 20.04 3.23
CA LEU A 25 -0.48 20.50 2.24
C LEU A 25 -0.22 19.42 1.19
N ALA A 26 -0.01 18.18 1.60
CA ALA A 26 0.18 17.05 0.69
C ALA A 26 -1.00 16.88 -0.26
N LEU A 27 -2.24 16.97 0.25
CA LEU A 27 -3.44 16.90 -0.59
C LEU A 27 -3.52 18.07 -1.59
N LEU A 28 -3.21 19.29 -1.16
CA LEU A 28 -3.19 20.46 -2.04
C LEU A 28 -2.16 20.31 -3.16
N LEU A 29 -0.94 19.91 -2.82
CA LEU A 29 0.13 19.66 -3.78
C LEU A 29 -0.24 18.54 -4.76
N LEU A 30 -0.87 17.47 -4.27
CA LEU A 30 -1.29 16.34 -5.10
C LEU A 30 -2.37 16.78 -6.10
N VAL A 31 -3.39 17.50 -5.64
CA VAL A 31 -4.47 18.00 -6.51
C VAL A 31 -3.92 18.98 -7.53
N ALA A 32 -3.12 19.95 -7.11
CA ALA A 32 -2.50 20.92 -8.02
C ALA A 32 -1.62 20.22 -9.07
N GLY A 33 -0.79 19.27 -8.65
CA GLY A 33 0.06 18.48 -9.54
C GLY A 33 -0.72 17.62 -10.53
N LEU A 34 -1.80 16.96 -10.09
CA LEU A 34 -2.66 16.16 -10.98
C LEU A 34 -3.41 17.02 -12.00
N VAL A 35 -3.95 18.17 -11.58
CA VAL A 35 -4.60 19.12 -12.50
C VAL A 35 -3.59 19.60 -13.54
N LEU A 36 -2.41 20.02 -13.11
CA LEU A 36 -1.37 20.47 -14.03
C LEU A 36 -0.91 19.35 -14.99
N LEU A 37 -0.83 18.11 -14.51
CA LEU A 37 -0.50 16.95 -15.35
C LEU A 37 -1.57 16.72 -16.43
N LEU A 38 -2.86 16.84 -16.08
CA LEU A 38 -3.96 16.72 -17.02
C LEU A 38 -3.92 17.84 -18.08
N LEU A 39 -3.73 19.09 -17.66
CA LEU A 39 -3.57 20.22 -18.56
C LEU A 39 -2.41 20.01 -19.54
N ALA A 40 -1.25 19.59 -19.03
CA ALA A 40 -0.06 19.31 -19.83
C ALA A 40 -0.17 18.06 -20.74
N GLN A 41 -1.18 17.22 -20.55
CA GLN A 41 -1.52 16.14 -21.48
C GLN A 41 -2.41 16.63 -22.62
N MET A 42 -3.31 17.58 -22.35
CA MET A 42 -4.22 18.13 -23.36
C MET A 42 -3.51 19.06 -24.34
N ASP A 43 -2.51 19.82 -23.88
CA ASP A 43 -1.94 20.91 -24.69
C ASP A 43 -0.82 20.49 -25.68
N ALA A 44 -0.55 19.19 -25.84
CA ALA A 44 0.47 18.59 -26.72
C ALA A 44 1.90 19.21 -26.66
N GLY A 45 2.15 20.18 -25.79
CA GLY A 45 3.32 21.02 -25.75
C GLY A 45 3.68 21.41 -24.31
N GLU A 46 4.97 21.71 -24.15
CA GLU A 46 5.66 22.06 -22.90
C GLU A 46 5.97 20.92 -21.93
N GLY A 47 7.17 20.36 -22.10
CA GLY A 47 7.82 19.52 -21.09
C GLY A 47 7.98 20.20 -19.73
N ALA A 48 8.00 21.54 -19.69
CA ALA A 48 8.07 22.32 -18.45
C ALA A 48 6.83 22.12 -17.55
N ALA A 49 5.62 22.20 -18.11
CA ALA A 49 4.37 21.98 -17.35
C ALA A 49 4.29 20.53 -16.82
N ARG A 50 4.70 19.55 -17.63
CA ARG A 50 4.81 18.15 -17.18
C ARG A 50 5.83 17.98 -16.08
N GLY A 51 7.02 18.54 -16.21
CA GLY A 51 8.06 18.50 -15.19
C GLY A 51 7.56 19.08 -13.86
N MET A 52 6.93 20.26 -13.91
CA MET A 52 6.34 20.90 -12.72
C MET A 52 5.24 20.03 -12.09
N ALA A 53 4.39 19.41 -12.89
CA ALA A 53 3.37 18.50 -12.38
C ALA A 53 3.96 17.31 -11.62
N HIS A 54 5.03 16.70 -12.13
CA HIS A 54 5.71 15.59 -11.46
C HIS A 54 6.46 16.05 -10.20
N LEU A 55 7.01 17.27 -10.18
CA LEU A 55 7.58 17.86 -8.95
C LEU A 55 6.52 18.02 -7.86
N LEU A 56 5.36 18.58 -8.21
CA LEU A 56 4.25 18.76 -7.26
C LEU A 56 3.74 17.43 -6.73
N ILE A 57 3.55 16.43 -7.59
CA ILE A 57 3.14 15.09 -7.18
C ILE A 57 4.21 14.44 -6.29
N GLY A 58 5.50 14.49 -6.67
CA GLY A 58 6.59 13.95 -5.86
C GLY A 58 6.67 14.61 -4.48
N ALA A 59 6.60 15.94 -4.42
CA ALA A 59 6.57 16.70 -3.17
C ALA A 59 5.36 16.35 -2.31
N ALA A 60 4.18 16.15 -2.91
CA ALA A 60 2.97 15.71 -2.22
C ALA A 60 3.15 14.35 -1.55
N LEU A 61 3.68 13.36 -2.30
CA LEU A 61 3.92 12.01 -1.78
C LEU A 61 4.94 11.98 -0.64
N LEU A 62 6.00 12.78 -0.76
CA LEU A 62 7.01 12.92 0.29
C LEU A 62 6.43 13.57 1.54
N THR A 63 5.73 14.70 1.37
CA THR A 63 5.07 15.42 2.47
C THR A 63 4.04 14.54 3.19
N PHE A 64 3.26 13.75 2.43
CA PHE A 64 2.31 12.79 3.00
C PHE A 64 3.01 11.71 3.83
N THR A 65 4.12 11.16 3.34
CA THR A 65 4.87 10.12 4.05
C THR A 65 5.50 10.65 5.33
N ILE A 66 6.03 11.87 5.31
CA ILE A 66 6.57 12.56 6.48
C ILE A 66 5.45 12.87 7.49
N GLY A 67 4.33 13.43 7.03
CA GLY A 67 3.18 13.77 7.87
C GLY A 67 2.56 12.58 8.59
N LEU A 68 2.66 11.39 7.97
CA LEU A 68 2.26 10.12 8.55
C LEU A 68 3.19 9.57 9.64
N ARG A 69 4.46 9.99 9.67
CA ARG A 69 5.49 9.52 10.63
C ARG A 69 5.60 7.99 10.69
N VAL A 70 5.26 7.31 9.60
CA VAL A 70 5.19 5.83 9.53
C VAL A 70 6.57 5.17 9.52
N LEU A 71 7.61 5.93 9.18
CA LEU A 71 9.00 5.48 9.19
C LEU A 71 9.69 5.72 10.54
N GLU A 72 9.03 6.39 11.49
CA GLU A 72 9.59 6.55 12.83
C GLU A 72 9.48 5.24 13.63
N PRO A 73 10.50 4.86 14.42
CA PRO A 73 10.46 3.67 15.25
C PRO A 73 9.26 3.72 16.21
N GLY A 74 8.31 2.79 16.04
CA GLY A 74 7.25 2.55 17.00
C GLY A 74 7.79 1.90 18.28
N THR A 75 7.03 1.99 19.37
CA THR A 75 7.40 1.42 20.68
C THR A 75 7.30 -0.11 20.76
N THR A 76 6.90 -0.78 19.67
CA THR A 76 6.72 -2.24 19.60
C THR A 76 7.55 -2.83 18.48
N SER A 77 8.20 -3.97 18.73
CA SER A 77 9.01 -4.66 17.72
C SER A 77 8.18 -4.94 16.46
N LEU A 78 8.80 -4.74 15.29
CA LEU A 78 8.15 -4.88 13.99
C LEU A 78 7.68 -6.32 13.79
N SER A 79 6.40 -6.59 14.02
CA SER A 79 5.79 -7.84 13.58
C SER A 79 5.94 -7.96 12.05
N GLY A 80 5.98 -9.18 11.51
CA GLY A 80 6.15 -9.42 10.07
C GLY A 80 5.16 -8.64 9.19
N LEU A 81 3.97 -8.33 9.74
CA LEU A 81 2.91 -7.55 9.08
C LEU A 81 3.21 -6.04 9.04
N GLN A 82 3.89 -5.49 10.04
CA GLN A 82 4.28 -4.07 10.05
C GLN A 82 5.37 -3.78 9.00
N ARG A 83 6.14 -4.80 8.61
CA ARG A 83 7.15 -4.68 7.54
C ARG A 83 6.52 -4.31 6.20
N TYR A 84 5.38 -4.90 5.85
CA TYR A 84 4.65 -4.57 4.62
C TYR A 84 4.30 -3.08 4.54
N VAL A 85 3.72 -2.52 5.60
CA VAL A 85 3.32 -1.12 5.60
C VAL A 85 4.53 -0.19 5.62
N THR A 86 5.54 -0.50 6.45
CA THR A 86 6.76 0.31 6.51
C THR A 86 7.46 0.36 5.15
N VAL A 87 7.62 -0.80 4.51
CA VAL A 87 8.26 -0.91 3.20
C VAL A 87 7.40 -0.34 2.07
N ALA A 88 6.07 -0.43 2.15
CA ALA A 88 5.18 0.25 1.23
C ALA A 88 5.47 1.76 1.21
N TYR A 89 5.50 2.39 2.39
CA TYR A 89 5.82 3.82 2.49
C TYR A 89 7.27 4.13 2.13
N GLY A 90 8.21 3.21 2.36
CA GLY A 90 9.57 3.32 1.82
C GLY A 90 9.58 3.39 0.29
N TRP A 91 8.83 2.53 -0.39
CA TRP A 91 8.65 2.59 -1.85
C TRP A 91 7.93 3.85 -2.32
N LEU A 92 7.02 4.41 -1.52
CA LEU A 92 6.37 5.68 -1.83
C LEU A 92 7.37 6.84 -1.82
N VAL A 93 8.33 6.83 -0.88
CA VAL A 93 9.45 7.79 -0.87
C VAL A 93 10.33 7.61 -2.11
N VAL A 94 10.67 6.37 -2.46
CA VAL A 94 11.44 6.09 -3.69
C VAL A 94 10.71 6.61 -4.92
N ALA A 95 9.41 6.35 -5.05
CA ALA A 95 8.60 6.89 -6.14
C ALA A 95 8.59 8.43 -6.17
N ALA A 96 8.44 9.08 -5.02
CA ALA A 96 8.51 10.53 -4.91
C ALA A 96 9.85 11.08 -5.41
N VAL A 97 10.95 10.47 -4.99
CA VAL A 97 12.30 10.83 -5.43
C VAL A 97 12.47 10.63 -6.93
N LEU A 98 11.99 9.51 -7.49
CA LEU A 98 12.05 9.23 -8.92
C LEU A 98 11.27 10.27 -9.74
N LEU A 99 10.06 10.64 -9.31
CA LEU A 99 9.25 11.66 -9.99
C LEU A 99 9.96 13.02 -10.00
N MET A 100 10.54 13.42 -8.86
CA MET A 100 11.29 14.67 -8.76
C MET A 100 12.57 14.65 -9.60
N ALA A 101 13.35 13.56 -9.51
CA ALA A 101 14.58 13.39 -10.27
C ALA A 101 14.30 13.40 -11.78
N GLY A 102 13.26 12.71 -12.24
CA GLY A 102 12.85 12.70 -13.65
C GLY A 102 12.37 14.08 -14.13
N ALA A 103 11.80 14.89 -13.24
CA ALA A 103 11.44 16.27 -13.58
C ALA A 103 12.67 17.17 -13.71
N PHE A 104 13.63 17.08 -12.78
CA PHE A 104 14.88 17.85 -12.84
C PHE A 104 15.79 17.43 -14.00
N ALA A 105 15.79 16.16 -14.37
CA ALA A 105 16.58 15.63 -15.49
C ALA A 105 16.03 16.02 -16.88
N GLY A 106 14.94 16.80 -16.95
CA GLY A 106 14.27 17.09 -18.22
C GLY A 106 13.57 15.88 -18.84
N ALA A 107 13.50 14.75 -18.12
CA ALA A 107 12.84 13.52 -18.56
C ALA A 107 11.32 13.57 -18.42
N ASN A 108 10.74 14.77 -18.25
CA ASN A 108 9.31 14.99 -18.03
C ASN A 108 8.72 14.13 -16.90
N GLY A 109 9.54 13.77 -15.90
CA GLY A 109 9.14 12.94 -14.78
C GLY A 109 9.05 11.43 -15.04
N ARG A 110 9.57 10.92 -16.18
CA ARG A 110 9.54 9.50 -16.52
C ARG A 110 10.89 8.97 -16.95
N PHE A 111 11.33 7.88 -16.34
CA PHE A 111 12.52 7.16 -16.80
C PHE A 111 12.14 6.03 -17.78
N PRO A 112 13.06 5.59 -18.66
CA PRO A 112 12.89 4.36 -19.41
C PRO A 112 12.53 3.19 -18.48
N GLY A 113 11.52 2.40 -18.85
CA GLY A 113 11.02 1.30 -18.01
C GLY A 113 10.09 1.73 -16.87
N GLN A 114 9.78 3.02 -16.70
CA GLN A 114 8.80 3.57 -15.76
C GLN A 114 8.95 3.04 -14.31
N PRO A 115 10.17 3.09 -13.74
CA PRO A 115 10.45 2.58 -12.39
C PRO A 115 9.57 3.22 -11.31
N GLU A 116 9.15 4.47 -11.50
CA GLU A 116 8.23 5.17 -10.62
C GLU A 116 6.86 4.46 -10.52
N LEU A 117 6.33 3.92 -11.62
CA LEU A 117 5.06 3.20 -11.61
C LEU A 117 5.19 1.85 -10.91
N HIS A 118 6.33 1.17 -11.08
CA HIS A 118 6.60 -0.07 -10.36
C HIS A 118 6.75 0.16 -8.84
N ALA A 119 7.41 1.26 -8.45
CA ALA A 119 7.51 1.68 -7.06
C ALA A 119 6.13 2.04 -6.46
N VAL A 120 5.27 2.77 -7.19
CA VAL A 120 3.92 3.11 -6.71
C VAL A 120 3.00 1.89 -6.69
N GLY A 121 2.91 1.14 -7.80
CA GLY A 121 1.94 0.07 -7.96
C GLY A 121 2.29 -1.16 -7.13
N ALA A 122 3.40 -1.81 -7.45
CA ALA A 122 3.82 -3.03 -6.78
C ALA A 122 4.57 -2.74 -5.47
N GLY A 123 5.36 -1.67 -5.42
CA GLY A 123 6.11 -1.29 -4.21
C GLY A 123 5.21 -0.76 -3.09
N PHE A 124 4.39 0.25 -3.37
CA PHE A 124 3.54 0.90 -2.38
C PHE A 124 2.15 0.25 -2.30
N LEU A 125 1.36 0.28 -3.38
CA LEU A 125 -0.05 -0.12 -3.35
C LEU A 125 -0.23 -1.58 -2.94
N THR A 126 0.47 -2.50 -3.60
CA THR A 126 0.36 -3.93 -3.32
C THR A 126 0.77 -4.26 -1.88
N ASN A 127 1.92 -3.76 -1.42
CA ASN A 127 2.36 -3.99 -0.05
C ASN A 127 1.41 -3.37 0.98
N LEU A 128 0.87 -2.18 0.71
CA LEU A 128 -0.09 -1.53 1.60
C LEU A 128 -1.39 -2.32 1.68
N ILE A 129 -1.93 -2.80 0.55
CA ILE A 129 -3.15 -3.61 0.51
C ILE A 129 -2.97 -4.92 1.28
N ILE A 130 -1.88 -5.65 1.02
CA ILE A 130 -1.60 -6.92 1.70
C ILE A 130 -1.34 -6.69 3.20
N GLY A 131 -0.49 -5.71 3.55
CA GLY A 131 -0.16 -5.39 4.94
C GLY A 131 -1.33 -4.85 5.75
N PHE A 132 -2.18 -4.01 5.15
CA PHE A 132 -3.40 -3.53 5.79
C PHE A 132 -4.44 -4.65 5.88
N GLY A 133 -4.71 -5.36 4.79
CA GLY A 133 -5.70 -6.45 4.75
C GLY A 133 -5.40 -7.57 5.73
N SER A 134 -4.14 -7.98 5.83
CA SER A 134 -3.69 -9.04 6.76
C SER A 134 -3.85 -8.67 8.24
N ARG A 135 -4.01 -7.38 8.58
CA ARG A 135 -4.23 -6.92 9.96
C ARG A 135 -5.67 -6.48 10.19
N ALA A 136 -6.30 -5.84 9.22
CA ALA A 136 -7.67 -5.35 9.33
C ALA A 136 -8.71 -6.48 9.22
N LEU A 137 -8.56 -7.39 8.26
CA LEU A 137 -9.55 -8.46 8.03
C LEU A 137 -9.71 -9.39 9.24
N PRO A 138 -8.64 -9.86 9.92
CA PRO A 138 -8.79 -10.66 11.13
C PRO A 138 -9.62 -9.99 12.24
N LEU A 139 -9.57 -8.65 12.34
CA LEU A 139 -10.33 -7.89 13.33
C LEU A 139 -11.82 -7.86 12.98
N PHE A 140 -12.17 -7.74 11.70
CA PHE A 140 -13.57 -7.74 11.25
C PHE A 140 -14.18 -9.14 11.29
N GLU A 141 -13.43 -10.15 10.84
CA GLU A 141 -13.88 -11.54 10.78
C GLU A 141 -13.74 -12.29 12.12
N HIS A 142 -13.12 -11.68 13.13
CA HIS A 142 -12.85 -12.26 14.46
C HIS A 142 -12.12 -13.61 14.38
N ARG A 143 -11.24 -13.77 13.39
CA ARG A 143 -10.57 -15.02 13.04
C ARG A 143 -9.09 -14.81 12.79
N ALA A 144 -8.26 -15.78 13.21
CA ALA A 144 -6.83 -15.72 12.96
C ALA A 144 -6.51 -15.97 11.49
N LEU A 145 -5.55 -15.19 10.97
CA LEU A 145 -5.05 -15.37 9.61
C LEU A 145 -4.20 -16.65 9.51
N ARG A 146 -4.52 -17.53 8.59
CA ARG A 146 -3.72 -18.73 8.26
C ARG A 146 -2.71 -18.41 7.15
N GLY A 147 -1.65 -19.21 7.03
CA GLY A 147 -0.70 -19.06 5.93
C GLY A 147 0.31 -17.91 6.07
N VAL A 148 0.72 -17.57 7.29
CA VAL A 148 1.71 -16.50 7.56
C VAL A 148 3.05 -16.72 6.84
N ALA A 149 3.45 -17.98 6.64
CA ALA A 149 4.64 -18.33 5.85
C ALA A 149 4.50 -17.91 4.38
N GLY A 150 3.31 -18.08 3.78
CA GLY A 150 3.01 -17.65 2.42
C GLY A 150 3.09 -16.13 2.27
N LEU A 151 2.64 -15.37 3.27
CA LEU A 151 2.84 -13.92 3.33
C LEU A 151 4.32 -13.55 3.40
N SER A 152 5.12 -14.24 4.21
CA SER A 152 6.56 -13.92 4.26
C SER A 152 7.26 -14.16 2.92
N LEU A 153 6.91 -15.24 2.21
CA LEU A 153 7.46 -15.50 0.88
C LEU A 153 6.94 -14.48 -0.15
N ALA A 154 5.65 -14.18 -0.12
CA ALA A 154 5.01 -13.16 -0.96
C ALA A 154 5.73 -11.82 -0.84
N PHE A 155 6.03 -11.39 0.39
CA PHE A 155 6.77 -10.17 0.67
C PHE A 155 8.08 -10.14 -0.12
N TRP A 156 8.94 -11.15 0.06
CA TRP A 156 10.25 -11.17 -0.59
C TRP A 156 10.17 -11.23 -2.11
N LEU A 157 9.21 -11.97 -2.67
CA LEU A 157 8.99 -12.05 -4.11
C LEU A 157 8.54 -10.70 -4.70
N ILE A 158 7.66 -9.98 -4.02
CA ILE A 158 7.24 -8.62 -4.41
C ILE A 158 8.44 -7.67 -4.32
N GLN A 159 9.19 -7.72 -3.23
CA GLN A 159 10.38 -6.88 -3.04
C GLN A 159 11.44 -7.11 -4.12
N TYR A 160 11.72 -8.37 -4.44
CA TYR A 160 12.62 -8.75 -5.52
C TYR A 160 12.15 -8.23 -6.88
N SER A 161 10.86 -8.39 -7.18
CA SER A 161 10.26 -7.92 -8.43
C SER A 161 10.40 -6.40 -8.61
N VAL A 162 9.99 -5.63 -7.59
CA VAL A 162 10.04 -4.17 -7.63
C VAL A 162 11.47 -3.66 -7.64
N ALA A 163 12.34 -4.21 -6.79
CA ALA A 163 13.74 -3.80 -6.73
C ALA A 163 14.45 -4.04 -8.07
N THR A 164 14.25 -5.20 -8.70
CA THR A 164 14.82 -5.51 -10.01
C THR A 164 14.35 -4.53 -11.08
N ARG A 165 13.06 -4.14 -11.10
CA ARG A 165 12.52 -3.17 -12.05
C ARG A 165 13.05 -1.75 -11.83
N VAL A 166 13.16 -1.33 -10.56
CA VAL A 166 13.65 0.00 -10.22
C VAL A 166 15.15 0.10 -10.47
N ILE A 167 15.95 -0.87 -10.00
CA ILE A 167 17.41 -0.89 -10.20
C ILE A 167 17.75 -1.09 -11.68
N GLY A 168 17.03 -1.99 -12.36
CA GLY A 168 17.23 -2.28 -13.78
C GLY A 168 16.98 -1.10 -14.71
N ALA A 169 16.25 -0.08 -14.26
CA ALA A 169 16.07 1.17 -15.01
C ALA A 169 17.33 2.06 -15.01
N PHE A 170 18.25 1.86 -14.06
CA PHE A 170 19.48 2.65 -13.90
C PHE A 170 20.75 1.85 -14.11
N VAL A 171 20.68 0.53 -13.97
CA VAL A 171 21.83 -0.39 -14.04
C VAL A 171 21.49 -1.51 -15.00
N ALA A 172 22.43 -1.84 -15.91
CA ALA A 172 22.30 -3.00 -16.77
C ALA A 172 22.34 -4.28 -15.93
N LEU A 173 21.19 -4.92 -15.76
CA LEU A 173 21.06 -6.22 -15.12
C LEU A 173 21.07 -7.33 -16.17
N PRO A 174 21.52 -8.56 -15.83
CA PRO A 174 21.43 -9.69 -16.75
C PRO A 174 19.98 -9.96 -17.19
N ASP A 175 19.76 -10.28 -18.46
CA ASP A 175 18.42 -10.52 -19.03
C ASP A 175 17.62 -11.56 -18.25
N VAL A 176 18.31 -12.60 -17.76
CA VAL A 176 17.69 -13.64 -16.93
C VAL A 176 17.08 -13.07 -15.64
N VAL A 177 17.72 -12.08 -15.02
CA VAL A 177 17.25 -11.43 -13.79
C VAL A 177 16.05 -10.53 -14.08
N ILE A 178 16.05 -9.83 -15.22
CA ILE A 178 14.92 -8.99 -15.64
C ILE A 178 13.71 -9.87 -15.98
N ALA A 179 13.95 -10.99 -16.66
CA ALA A 179 12.91 -11.94 -17.08
C ALA A 179 12.20 -12.60 -15.88
N THR A 180 12.91 -12.84 -14.77
CA THR A 180 12.32 -13.43 -13.56
C THR A 180 11.57 -12.44 -12.68
N ALA A 181 11.76 -11.13 -12.87
CA ALA A 181 11.13 -10.11 -12.02
C ALA A 181 9.60 -10.11 -12.11
N ALA A 182 9.04 -10.20 -13.32
CA ALA A 182 7.60 -10.22 -13.54
C ALA A 182 6.90 -11.47 -12.94
N PRO A 183 7.34 -12.70 -13.23
CA PRO A 183 6.71 -13.90 -12.65
C PRO A 183 6.89 -13.95 -11.13
N ALA A 184 8.03 -13.49 -10.58
CA ALA A 184 8.21 -13.38 -9.14
C ALA A 184 7.19 -12.42 -8.52
N GLY A 185 6.98 -11.24 -9.10
CA GLY A 185 5.99 -10.27 -8.62
C GLY A 185 4.56 -10.81 -8.65
N LEU A 186 4.18 -11.47 -9.75
CA LEU A 186 2.88 -12.11 -9.89
C LEU A 186 2.66 -13.23 -8.87
N LEU A 187 3.64 -14.14 -8.72
CA LEU A 187 3.57 -15.21 -7.73
C LEU A 187 3.49 -14.64 -6.31
N GLY A 188 4.30 -13.61 -6.02
CA GLY A 188 4.26 -12.91 -4.73
C GLY A 188 2.89 -12.30 -4.45
N PHE A 189 2.27 -11.63 -5.43
CA PHE A 189 0.91 -11.10 -5.30
C PHE A 189 -0.11 -12.21 -5.01
N VAL A 190 -0.10 -13.30 -5.79
CA VAL A 190 -1.02 -14.42 -5.60
C VAL A 190 -0.88 -15.03 -4.20
N LEU A 191 0.34 -15.34 -3.78
CA LEU A 191 0.63 -15.87 -2.44
C LEU A 191 0.23 -14.89 -1.33
N GLY A 192 0.33 -13.59 -1.57
CA GLY A 192 -0.06 -12.56 -0.62
C GLY A 192 -1.58 -12.42 -0.45
N VAL A 193 -2.34 -12.64 -1.52
CA VAL A 193 -3.79 -12.47 -1.54
C VAL A 193 -4.53 -13.73 -1.10
N ILE A 194 -3.99 -14.93 -1.35
CA ILE A 194 -4.63 -16.21 -0.98
C ILE A 194 -5.06 -16.24 0.50
N PRO A 195 -4.21 -15.93 1.50
CA PRO A 195 -4.59 -15.90 2.91
C PRO A 195 -5.76 -14.98 3.22
N LEU A 196 -5.85 -13.84 2.51
CA LEU A 196 -6.91 -12.85 2.70
C LEU A 196 -8.24 -13.35 2.13
N LEU A 197 -8.21 -13.92 0.92
CA LEU A 197 -9.40 -14.50 0.28
C LEU A 197 -9.92 -15.70 1.05
N ASP A 198 -9.01 -16.58 1.47
CA ASP A 198 -9.35 -17.76 2.26
C ASP A 198 -10.04 -17.36 3.59
N LEU A 199 -9.57 -16.31 4.27
CA LEU A 199 -10.23 -15.79 5.46
C LEU A 199 -11.68 -15.33 5.16
N LEU A 200 -11.87 -14.58 4.09
CA LEU A 200 -13.18 -14.07 3.66
C LEU A 200 -14.15 -15.17 3.22
N LEU A 201 -13.65 -16.17 2.49
CA LEU A 201 -14.46 -17.29 1.98
C LEU A 201 -14.91 -18.22 3.10
N ARG A 202 -14.04 -18.48 4.09
CA ARG A 202 -14.40 -19.24 5.28
C ARG A 202 -15.45 -18.53 6.15
N GLY A 203 -15.42 -17.20 6.20
CA GLY A 203 -16.43 -16.38 6.90
C GLY A 203 -17.86 -16.69 6.46
N ARG A 204 -18.06 -16.96 5.16
CA ARG A 204 -19.38 -17.23 4.57
C ARG A 204 -19.88 -18.66 4.78
N ALA A 205 -18.99 -19.64 4.94
CA ALA A 205 -19.37 -21.05 5.08
C ALA A 205 -19.94 -21.38 6.47
N GLU A 206 -19.62 -20.55 7.48
CA GLU A 206 -20.00 -20.77 8.89
C GLU A 206 -21.17 -19.90 9.36
N THR A 207 -21.98 -19.35 8.45
CA THR A 207 -23.30 -18.82 8.79
C THR A 207 -24.42 -19.80 8.47
N PRO A 208 -24.55 -20.97 9.14
CA PRO A 208 -25.84 -21.63 9.22
C PRO A 208 -26.71 -20.86 10.22
N HIS A 209 -27.97 -20.65 9.85
CA HIS A 209 -29.07 -20.20 10.69
C HIS A 209 -29.10 -20.89 12.08
N SER A 210 -28.33 -20.39 13.04
CA SER A 210 -28.45 -20.72 14.46
C SER A 210 -29.11 -19.59 15.26
N ALA A 211 -29.82 -18.69 14.58
CA ALA A 211 -30.71 -17.69 15.18
C ALA A 211 -32.13 -18.26 15.45
N GLY A 212 -32.23 -19.54 15.86
CA GLY A 212 -33.50 -20.25 16.05
C GLY A 212 -33.63 -21.05 17.33
N ARG A 213 -32.70 -20.90 18.29
CA ARG A 213 -32.85 -21.45 19.65
C ARG A 213 -32.42 -20.42 20.68
N PHE A 214 -33.24 -19.38 20.84
CA PHE A 214 -33.23 -18.59 22.06
C PHE A 214 -34.63 -18.67 22.69
N ILE A 215 -34.74 -19.65 23.61
CA ILE A 215 -35.53 -19.62 24.85
C ILE A 215 -37.05 -19.41 24.70
N SER A 216 -37.78 -20.53 24.61
CA SER A 216 -39.17 -20.60 25.10
C SER A 216 -39.20 -20.57 26.63
N PRO A 217 -40.29 -20.04 27.23
CA PRO A 217 -40.29 -19.47 28.58
C PRO A 217 -40.20 -20.55 29.66
N MET A 218 -39.37 -20.32 30.68
CA MET A 218 -39.47 -21.06 31.94
C MET A 218 -40.86 -20.82 32.52
N GLY A 219 -41.65 -21.89 32.56
CA GLY A 219 -42.90 -21.95 33.30
C GLY A 219 -42.64 -21.68 34.78
N ARG A 220 -43.32 -20.66 35.31
CA ARG A 220 -43.56 -20.55 36.75
C ARG A 220 -44.78 -21.39 37.09
N SER A 221 -44.56 -22.45 37.85
CA SER A 221 -45.59 -23.23 38.54
C SER A 221 -45.01 -23.81 39.82
N ALA A 222 -45.78 -23.67 40.91
CA ALA A 222 -45.60 -24.14 42.29
C ALA A 222 -44.56 -23.37 43.12
N GLY A 223 -44.83 -22.93 44.35
CA GLY A 223 -45.95 -23.11 45.27
C GLY A 223 -45.50 -22.65 46.66
N GLY A 224 -46.39 -22.01 47.41
CA GLY A 224 -46.14 -21.44 48.75
C GLY A 224 -47.13 -20.33 49.06
#